data_AF-A0A2G6TLP0-F1
#
_entry.id   AF-A0A2G6TLP0-F1
#
_cell.length_a   1.000
_cell.length_b   1.000
_cell.length_c   1.000
_cell.angle_alpha   90.00
_cell.angle_beta   90.00
_cell.angle_gamma   90.00
#
_symmetry.space_group_name_H-M   'P 1'
#
loop_
_entity.id
_entity.type
_entity.pdbx_description
1 polymer ?
#
loop_
_entity_poly.entity_id
_entity_poly.type
_entity_poly.pdbx_seq_one_letter_code
_entity_poly.pdbx_strand_id
1 'polypeptide(L)'
;MKTKASLNEQDYLYNFTSTMTQKSDTIINYVLAAYFLFGIALAFKYDTFEIGVGVGTLNLLLYYSAKFFVKRSTFYQYVLSVVLAIFMAQYIYQMHGLFEMHFTVFIASTILIIYQNWKLQIPLTLLVVLHHGALAYMQNFTFTDPKGLQLYFSQVNFDLETFVIHVVLAAVVFFMNGYWAYYFKKHSQNHISKISDEYELENIKLASAKYSSQSATKDYNDFIHRTTLDLKLPVNSVLKLIDVSKGHTDNDKLLSYLEMMRESAKKIDDLVNDIHVKSTNSRG
;
A
#
# COMPACT_ATOMS: atom_id res chain seq x y z
N MET A 1 27.14 9.89 -5.54
CA MET A 1 25.69 9.79 -5.24
C MET A 1 25.29 8.33 -5.31
N LYS A 2 24.83 7.72 -4.20
CA LYS A 2 24.17 6.41 -4.28
C LYS A 2 22.84 6.62 -5.01
N THR A 3 22.75 6.13 -6.24
CA THR A 3 21.48 5.92 -6.94
C THR A 3 20.59 5.12 -5.99
N LYS A 4 19.52 5.73 -5.47
CA LYS A 4 18.43 4.94 -4.91
C LYS A 4 18.01 4.02 -6.05
N ALA A 5 18.17 2.71 -5.87
CA ALA A 5 17.67 1.74 -6.82
C ALA A 5 16.19 2.05 -7.03
N SER A 6 15.79 2.27 -8.29
CA SER A 6 14.37 2.23 -8.63
C SER A 6 13.88 0.85 -8.20
N LEU A 7 12.89 0.82 -7.30
CA LEU A 7 12.21 -0.43 -6.98
C LEU A 7 11.63 -0.95 -8.30
N ASN A 8 11.88 -2.21 -8.61
CA ASN A 8 11.23 -2.82 -9.77
C ASN A 8 9.74 -3.05 -9.45
N GLU A 9 8.91 -3.29 -10.46
CA GLU A 9 7.46 -3.52 -10.30
C GLU A 9 7.15 -4.57 -9.21
N GLN A 10 7.97 -5.62 -9.11
CA GLN A 10 7.78 -6.71 -8.14
C GLN A 10 7.93 -6.21 -6.70
N ASP A 11 8.87 -5.31 -6.44
CA ASP A 11 9.07 -4.71 -5.12
C ASP A 11 7.88 -3.82 -4.72
N TYR A 12 7.30 -3.07 -5.67
CA TYR A 12 6.08 -2.29 -5.42
C TYR A 12 4.90 -3.20 -5.08
N LEU A 13 4.69 -4.27 -5.86
CA LEU A 13 3.63 -5.24 -5.61
C LEU A 13 3.80 -5.96 -4.28
N TYR A 14 5.04 -6.32 -3.91
CA TYR A 14 5.36 -6.94 -2.64
C TYR A 14 5.05 -6.00 -1.47
N ASN A 15 5.54 -4.76 -1.52
CA ASN A 15 5.33 -3.76 -0.46
C ASN A 15 3.84 -3.42 -0.28
N PHE A 16 3.11 -3.27 -1.40
CA PHE A 16 1.67 -3.06 -1.38
C PHE A 16 0.93 -4.23 -0.73
N THR A 17 1.21 -5.47 -1.18
CA THR A 17 0.55 -6.68 -0.67
C THR A 17 0.83 -6.88 0.82
N SER A 18 2.07 -6.62 1.26
CA SER A 18 2.46 -6.67 2.67
C SER A 18 1.70 -5.65 3.52
N THR A 19 1.62 -4.40 3.05
CA THR A 19 0.87 -3.32 3.73
C THR A 19 -0.62 -3.65 3.84
N MET A 20 -1.22 -4.15 2.76
CA MET A 20 -2.62 -4.59 2.76
C MET A 20 -2.84 -5.74 3.74
N THR A 21 -1.93 -6.72 3.77
CA THR A 21 -2.00 -7.86 4.71
C THR A 21 -1.96 -7.38 6.16
N GLN A 22 -1.10 -6.43 6.50
CA GLN A 22 -1.02 -5.87 7.86
C GLN A 22 -2.30 -5.13 8.28
N LYS A 23 -2.91 -4.38 7.35
CA LYS A 23 -4.20 -3.73 7.60
C LYS A 23 -5.31 -4.76 7.82
N SER A 24 -5.39 -5.77 6.96
CA SER A 24 -6.32 -6.88 7.10
C SER A 24 -6.15 -7.61 8.43
N ASP A 25 -4.91 -7.91 8.81
CA ASP A 25 -4.56 -8.50 10.11
C ASP A 25 -5.05 -7.68 11.31
N THR A 26 -4.98 -6.35 11.20
CA THR A 26 -5.47 -5.45 12.24
C THR A 26 -6.98 -5.54 12.37
N ILE A 27 -7.70 -5.55 11.26
CA ILE A 27 -9.16 -5.74 11.23
C ILE A 27 -9.54 -7.10 11.82
N ILE A 28 -8.81 -8.17 11.47
CA ILE A 28 -9.09 -9.52 11.99
C ILE A 28 -8.95 -9.61 13.50
N ASN A 29 -8.01 -8.89 14.11
CA ASN A 29 -7.92 -8.87 15.57
C ASN A 29 -9.21 -8.35 16.23
N TYR A 30 -9.80 -7.28 15.66
CA TYR A 30 -11.08 -6.76 16.14
C TYR A 30 -12.24 -7.72 15.87
N VAL A 31 -12.26 -8.35 14.68
CA VAL A 31 -13.26 -9.37 14.34
C VAL A 31 -13.21 -10.55 15.33
N LEU A 32 -12.03 -11.09 15.60
CA LEU A 32 -11.88 -12.23 16.51
C LEU A 32 -12.26 -11.87 17.94
N ALA A 33 -11.92 -10.66 18.40
CA ALA A 33 -12.38 -10.16 19.69
C ALA A 33 -13.91 -10.07 19.74
N ALA A 34 -14.54 -9.51 18.70
CA ALA A 34 -16.00 -9.42 18.61
C ALA A 34 -16.67 -10.80 18.58
N TYR A 35 -16.13 -11.75 17.81
CA TYR A 35 -16.60 -13.14 17.77
C TYR A 35 -16.48 -13.79 19.16
N PHE A 36 -15.32 -13.68 19.81
CA PHE A 36 -15.13 -14.22 21.16
C PHE A 36 -16.10 -13.64 22.18
N LEU A 37 -16.24 -12.31 22.22
CA LEU A 37 -17.18 -11.64 23.13
C LEU A 37 -18.64 -11.98 22.82
N PHE A 38 -19.00 -12.14 21.54
CA PHE A 38 -20.33 -12.57 21.14
C PHE A 38 -20.62 -14.00 21.62
N GLY A 39 -19.66 -14.93 21.50
CA GLY A 39 -19.78 -16.27 22.06
C GLY A 39 -20.01 -16.27 23.58
N ILE A 40 -19.32 -15.39 24.33
CA ILE A 40 -19.60 -15.20 25.77
C ILE A 40 -21.00 -14.63 25.98
N ALA A 41 -21.43 -13.65 25.17
CA ALA A 41 -22.77 -13.07 25.28
C ALA A 41 -23.89 -14.09 25.05
N LEU A 42 -23.73 -15.01 24.09
CA LEU A 42 -24.70 -16.09 23.85
C LEU A 42 -24.78 -17.06 25.04
N ALA A 43 -23.69 -17.25 25.78
CA ALA A 43 -23.66 -18.17 26.91
C ALA A 43 -24.67 -17.84 28.00
N PHE A 44 -25.03 -16.56 28.18
CA PHE A 44 -26.03 -16.13 29.15
C PHE A 44 -27.43 -16.71 28.90
N LYS A 45 -27.75 -17.10 27.66
CA LYS A 45 -29.11 -17.59 27.33
C LYS A 45 -29.38 -19.01 27.84
N TYR A 46 -28.38 -19.89 27.74
CA TYR A 46 -28.53 -21.33 28.02
C TYR A 46 -27.44 -21.86 28.96
N ASP A 47 -26.77 -20.98 29.70
CA ASP A 47 -25.68 -21.32 30.63
C ASP A 47 -24.53 -22.12 29.97
N THR A 48 -24.12 -21.70 28.77
CA THR A 48 -23.09 -22.39 27.98
C THR A 48 -21.71 -21.75 28.11
N PHE A 49 -21.35 -21.25 29.31
CA PHE A 49 -20.09 -20.51 29.52
C PHE A 49 -18.84 -21.36 29.26
N GLU A 50 -18.89 -22.66 29.58
CA GLU A 50 -17.79 -23.58 29.27
C GLU A 50 -17.50 -23.63 27.77
N ILE A 51 -18.55 -23.59 26.94
CA ILE A 51 -18.41 -23.57 25.49
C ILE A 51 -18.00 -22.19 25.00
N GLY A 52 -18.68 -21.14 25.47
CA GLY A 52 -18.41 -19.75 25.06
C GLY A 52 -16.97 -19.32 25.37
N VAL A 53 -16.48 -19.59 26.59
CA VAL A 53 -15.11 -19.26 27.01
C VAL A 53 -14.12 -20.32 26.55
N GLY A 54 -14.43 -21.61 26.72
CA GLY A 54 -13.50 -22.71 26.40
C GLY A 54 -13.20 -22.82 24.91
N VAL A 55 -14.22 -23.06 24.09
CA VAL A 55 -14.05 -23.18 22.62
C VAL A 55 -13.58 -21.85 22.04
N GLY A 56 -14.13 -20.73 22.52
CA GLY A 56 -13.70 -19.40 22.11
C GLY A 56 -12.21 -19.14 22.36
N THR A 57 -11.70 -19.51 23.54
CA THR A 57 -10.28 -19.35 23.89
C THR A 57 -9.41 -20.28 23.04
N LEU A 58 -9.82 -21.53 22.84
CA LEU A 58 -9.11 -22.47 21.97
C LEU A 58 -9.01 -21.96 20.53
N ASN A 59 -10.07 -21.34 20.01
CA ASN A 59 -10.08 -20.70 18.70
C ASN A 59 -9.06 -19.54 18.61
N LEU A 60 -9.02 -18.67 19.62
CA LEU A 60 -8.05 -17.58 19.67
C LEU A 60 -6.62 -18.12 19.76
N LEU A 61 -6.39 -19.11 20.63
CA LEU A 61 -5.08 -19.77 20.76
C LEU A 61 -4.65 -20.40 19.45
N LEU A 62 -5.54 -21.09 18.74
CA LEU A 62 -5.26 -21.71 17.46
C LEU A 62 -4.81 -20.67 16.41
N TYR A 63 -5.57 -19.57 16.25
CA TYR A 63 -5.21 -18.51 15.31
C TYR A 63 -3.91 -17.80 15.69
N TYR A 64 -3.80 -17.33 16.94
CA TYR A 64 -2.65 -16.53 17.38
C TYR A 64 -1.37 -17.36 17.46
N SER A 65 -1.45 -18.65 17.80
CA SER A 65 -0.30 -19.56 17.73
C SER A 65 0.17 -19.73 16.29
N ALA A 66 -0.76 -20.00 15.35
CA ALA A 66 -0.40 -20.11 13.93
C ALA A 66 0.25 -18.82 13.40
N LYS A 67 -0.31 -17.66 13.77
CA LYS A 67 0.23 -16.35 13.39
C LYS A 67 1.58 -16.07 14.02
N PHE A 68 1.82 -16.50 15.27
CA PHE A 68 3.08 -16.27 15.97
C PHE A 68 4.21 -17.17 15.46
N PHE A 69 3.95 -18.46 15.24
CA PHE A 69 4.98 -19.42 14.84
C PHE A 69 5.26 -19.41 13.33
N VAL A 70 4.28 -19.02 12.49
CA VAL A 70 4.40 -19.10 11.01
C VAL A 70 4.23 -17.73 10.34
N LYS A 71 4.94 -16.72 10.85
CA LYS A 71 4.81 -15.30 10.45
C LYS A 71 5.11 -14.99 8.97
N ARG A 72 5.89 -15.84 8.28
CA ARG A 72 6.34 -15.61 6.89
C ARG A 72 5.46 -16.30 5.83
N SER A 73 4.28 -16.78 6.21
CA SER A 73 3.37 -17.51 5.32
C SER A 73 1.94 -17.01 5.45
N THR A 74 1.11 -17.27 4.44
CA THR A 74 -0.35 -17.09 4.51
C THR A 74 -1.05 -18.19 5.30
N PHE A 75 -0.31 -19.17 5.85
CA PHE A 75 -0.85 -20.30 6.60
C PHE A 75 -1.86 -19.89 7.70
N TYR A 76 -1.53 -18.89 8.51
CA TYR A 76 -2.42 -18.42 9.58
C TYR A 76 -3.75 -17.86 9.05
N GLN A 77 -3.83 -17.45 7.78
CA GLN A 77 -5.08 -17.03 7.14
C GLN A 77 -5.98 -18.22 6.82
N TYR A 78 -5.41 -19.38 6.46
CA TYR A 78 -6.18 -20.62 6.30
C TYR A 78 -6.67 -21.13 7.67
N VAL A 79 -5.83 -21.00 8.70
CA VAL A 79 -6.23 -21.30 10.08
C VAL A 79 -7.37 -20.37 10.52
N LEU A 80 -7.32 -19.08 10.17
CA LEU A 80 -8.42 -18.15 10.41
C LEU A 80 -9.74 -18.64 9.77
N SER A 81 -9.71 -19.08 8.52
CA SER A 81 -10.92 -19.63 7.87
C SER A 81 -11.52 -20.79 8.67
N VAL A 82 -10.68 -21.69 9.20
CA VAL A 82 -11.11 -22.80 10.05
C VAL A 82 -11.70 -22.26 11.36
N VAL A 83 -11.00 -21.35 12.03
CA VAL A 83 -11.44 -20.73 13.30
C VAL A 83 -12.78 -20.03 13.16
N LEU A 84 -13.00 -19.28 12.07
CA LEU A 84 -14.29 -18.61 11.83
C LEU A 84 -15.43 -19.60 11.60
N ALA A 85 -15.19 -20.74 10.94
CA ALA A 85 -16.18 -21.80 10.84
C ALA A 85 -16.42 -22.50 12.19
N ILE A 86 -15.40 -22.71 13.02
CA ILE A 86 -15.58 -23.26 14.37
C ILE A 86 -16.41 -22.31 15.24
N PHE A 87 -16.22 -20.99 15.15
CA PHE A 87 -17.08 -20.03 15.85
C PHE A 87 -18.54 -20.14 15.41
N MET A 88 -18.82 -20.33 14.13
CA MET A 88 -20.19 -20.59 13.66
C MET A 88 -20.77 -21.86 14.29
N ALA A 89 -20.01 -22.97 14.28
CA ALA A 89 -20.42 -24.22 14.92
C ALA A 89 -20.67 -24.04 16.43
N GLN A 90 -19.80 -23.25 17.10
CA GLN A 90 -19.94 -22.89 18.50
C GLN A 90 -21.26 -22.15 18.75
N TYR A 91 -21.60 -21.15 17.95
CA TYR A 91 -22.83 -20.37 18.16
C TYR A 91 -24.09 -21.19 17.88
N ILE A 92 -24.06 -22.05 16.85
CA ILE A 92 -25.16 -23.00 16.59
C ILE A 92 -25.38 -23.88 17.82
N TYR A 93 -24.31 -24.46 18.37
CA TYR A 93 -24.40 -25.29 19.57
C TYR A 93 -24.92 -24.50 20.78
N GLN A 94 -24.33 -23.34 21.08
CA GLN A 94 -24.69 -22.52 22.24
C GLN A 94 -26.15 -22.07 22.20
N MET A 95 -26.74 -21.96 21.01
CA MET A 95 -28.13 -21.57 20.81
C MET A 95 -29.03 -22.77 20.48
N HIS A 96 -28.57 -23.99 20.78
CA HIS A 96 -29.30 -25.24 20.60
C HIS A 96 -29.87 -25.42 19.19
N GLY A 97 -29.07 -25.13 18.15
CA GLY A 97 -29.45 -25.33 16.76
C GLY A 97 -30.29 -24.20 16.17
N LEU A 98 -30.29 -23.02 16.79
CA LEU A 98 -31.03 -21.86 16.29
C LEU A 98 -30.58 -21.53 14.86
N PHE A 99 -31.55 -21.45 13.94
CA PHE A 99 -31.30 -21.30 12.52
C PHE A 99 -30.46 -20.07 12.20
N GLU A 100 -30.76 -18.94 12.82
CA GLU A 100 -30.10 -17.65 12.58
C GLU A 100 -28.59 -17.70 12.84
N MET A 101 -28.11 -18.59 13.71
CA MET A 101 -26.67 -18.70 14.00
C MET A 101 -25.87 -19.21 12.79
N HIS A 102 -26.52 -19.88 11.83
CA HIS A 102 -25.90 -20.31 10.57
C HIS A 102 -25.43 -19.13 9.74
N PHE A 103 -26.11 -17.97 9.82
CA PHE A 103 -25.73 -16.77 9.06
C PHE A 103 -24.32 -16.26 9.38
N THR A 104 -23.77 -16.64 10.54
CA THR A 104 -22.39 -16.35 10.93
C THR A 104 -21.36 -16.81 9.89
N VAL A 105 -21.63 -17.91 9.17
CA VAL A 105 -20.71 -18.39 8.13
C VAL A 105 -20.65 -17.47 6.92
N PHE A 106 -21.75 -16.80 6.58
CA PHE A 106 -21.78 -15.84 5.48
C PHE A 106 -21.01 -14.58 5.86
N ILE A 107 -21.14 -14.14 7.11
CA ILE A 107 -20.33 -13.04 7.66
C ILE A 107 -18.84 -13.42 7.61
N ALA A 108 -18.49 -14.63 8.06
CA ALA A 108 -17.11 -15.14 7.99
C ALA A 108 -16.57 -15.17 6.55
N SER A 109 -17.35 -15.70 5.60
CA SER A 109 -16.97 -15.75 4.19
C SER A 109 -16.71 -14.35 3.61
N THR A 110 -17.55 -13.37 3.94
CA THR A 110 -17.39 -11.97 3.53
C THR A 110 -16.14 -11.34 4.15
N ILE A 111 -15.88 -11.58 5.44
CA ILE A 111 -14.68 -11.09 6.12
C ILE A 111 -13.41 -11.57 5.41
N LEU A 112 -13.36 -12.84 4.98
CA LEU A 112 -12.17 -13.40 4.32
C LEU A 112 -11.79 -12.69 3.01
N ILE A 113 -12.70 -11.93 2.38
CA ILE A 113 -12.43 -11.15 1.17
C ILE A 113 -11.31 -10.14 1.40
N ILE A 114 -11.14 -9.60 2.61
CA ILE A 114 -10.16 -8.55 2.91
C ILE A 114 -8.71 -8.99 2.67
N TYR A 115 -8.43 -10.30 2.71
CA TYR A 115 -7.11 -10.83 2.37
C TYR A 115 -6.88 -10.96 0.87
N GLN A 116 -7.90 -10.71 0.05
CA GLN A 116 -7.87 -10.85 -1.41
C GLN A 116 -7.34 -12.24 -1.83
N ASN A 117 -7.65 -13.26 -1.04
CA ASN A 117 -7.20 -14.62 -1.28
C ASN A 117 -8.41 -15.55 -1.32
N TRP A 118 -8.89 -15.82 -2.53
CA TRP A 118 -10.07 -16.66 -2.75
C TRP A 118 -9.92 -18.08 -2.17
N LYS A 119 -8.68 -18.58 -2.05
CA LYS A 119 -8.41 -19.91 -1.49
C LYS A 119 -8.82 -20.05 -0.03
N LEU A 120 -8.97 -18.95 0.70
CA LEU A 120 -9.44 -18.96 2.09
C LEU A 120 -10.89 -19.45 2.21
N GLN A 121 -11.68 -19.37 1.14
CA GLN A 121 -13.04 -19.93 1.11
C GLN A 121 -13.05 -21.45 1.12
N ILE A 122 -11.98 -22.12 0.65
CA ILE A 122 -11.91 -23.59 0.57
C ILE A 122 -12.00 -24.24 1.96
N PRO A 123 -11.08 -23.96 2.92
CA PRO A 123 -11.17 -24.58 4.25
C PRO A 123 -12.45 -24.19 4.99
N LEU A 124 -12.94 -22.97 4.81
CA LEU A 124 -14.24 -22.55 5.35
C LEU A 124 -15.36 -23.46 4.82
N THR A 125 -15.47 -23.57 3.50
CA THR A 125 -16.53 -24.36 2.83
C THR A 125 -16.45 -25.83 3.20
N LEU A 126 -15.26 -26.42 3.22
CA LEU A 126 -15.08 -27.82 3.60
C LEU A 126 -15.56 -28.10 5.02
N LEU A 127 -15.19 -27.25 5.98
CA LEU A 127 -15.62 -27.44 7.37
C LEU A 127 -17.13 -27.21 7.52
N VAL A 128 -17.71 -26.29 6.75
CA VAL A 128 -19.15 -26.02 6.74
C VAL A 128 -19.92 -27.21 6.19
N VAL A 129 -19.52 -27.74 5.04
CA VAL A 129 -20.14 -28.93 4.44
C VAL A 129 -20.03 -30.12 5.40
N LEU A 130 -18.87 -30.32 6.03
CA LEU A 130 -18.68 -31.37 7.01
C LEU A 130 -19.57 -31.16 8.23
N HIS A 131 -19.60 -29.96 8.80
CA HIS A 131 -20.44 -29.63 9.95
C HIS A 131 -21.92 -29.86 9.64
N HIS A 132 -22.42 -29.31 8.54
CA HIS A 132 -23.84 -29.39 8.20
C HIS A 132 -24.23 -30.81 7.80
N GLY A 133 -23.45 -31.47 6.94
CA GLY A 133 -23.74 -32.83 6.50
C GLY A 133 -23.62 -33.85 7.62
N ALA A 134 -22.51 -33.84 8.37
CA ALA A 134 -22.26 -34.82 9.42
C ALA A 134 -23.19 -34.60 10.62
N LEU A 135 -23.34 -33.37 11.14
CA LEU A 135 -24.23 -33.16 12.28
C LEU A 135 -25.70 -33.29 11.91
N ALA A 136 -26.14 -32.91 10.71
CA ALA A 136 -27.51 -33.20 10.28
C ALA A 136 -27.76 -34.71 10.24
N TYR A 137 -26.82 -35.49 9.69
CA TYR A 137 -26.95 -36.94 9.67
C TYR A 137 -26.99 -37.53 11.08
N MET A 138 -26.04 -37.13 11.94
CA MET A 138 -25.95 -37.64 13.31
C MET A 138 -27.18 -37.26 14.14
N GLN A 139 -27.67 -36.02 14.07
CA GLN A 139 -28.86 -35.58 14.80
C GLN A 139 -30.13 -36.33 14.33
N ASN A 140 -30.32 -36.50 13.01
CA ASN A 140 -31.57 -37.05 12.49
C ASN A 140 -31.62 -38.58 12.47
N PHE A 141 -30.48 -39.28 12.43
CA PHE A 141 -30.45 -40.74 12.26
C PHE A 141 -29.71 -41.49 13.35
N THR A 142 -28.81 -40.86 14.10
CA THR A 142 -27.95 -41.56 15.10
C THR A 142 -28.34 -41.22 16.52
N PHE A 143 -28.49 -39.94 16.84
CA PHE A 143 -28.77 -39.43 18.18
C PHE A 143 -30.20 -38.91 18.28
N THR A 144 -31.16 -39.82 18.07
CA THR A 144 -32.59 -39.50 17.98
C THR A 144 -33.35 -39.68 19.29
N ASP A 145 -32.73 -40.29 20.31
CA ASP A 145 -33.33 -40.46 21.63
C ASP A 145 -33.44 -39.11 22.35
N PRO A 146 -34.66 -38.62 22.66
CA PRO A 146 -34.86 -37.35 23.38
C PRO A 146 -34.27 -37.35 24.80
N LYS A 147 -33.97 -38.52 25.38
CA LYS A 147 -33.33 -38.66 26.69
C LYS A 147 -31.83 -38.98 26.58
N GLY A 148 -31.33 -39.19 25.37
CA GLY A 148 -29.92 -39.47 25.08
C GLY A 148 -29.08 -38.21 24.89
N LEU A 149 -27.87 -38.39 24.35
CA LEU A 149 -27.00 -37.27 23.98
C LEU A 149 -27.69 -36.41 22.91
N GLN A 150 -27.94 -35.14 23.22
CA GLN A 150 -28.55 -34.20 22.28
C GLN A 150 -27.48 -33.56 21.40
N LEU A 151 -27.69 -33.61 20.09
CA LEU A 151 -26.92 -32.85 19.10
C LEU A 151 -27.73 -31.65 18.62
N TYR A 152 -27.08 -30.52 18.50
CA TYR A 152 -27.69 -29.25 18.13
C TYR A 152 -27.14 -28.75 16.79
N PHE A 153 -27.74 -29.23 15.71
CA PHE A 153 -27.56 -28.72 14.35
C PHE A 153 -28.71 -27.79 13.97
N SER A 154 -29.97 -28.24 14.10
CA SER A 154 -31.15 -27.44 13.77
C SER A 154 -32.29 -27.73 14.74
N GLN A 155 -33.05 -26.68 15.09
CA GLN A 155 -34.32 -26.78 15.82
C GLN A 155 -35.50 -27.15 14.91
N VAL A 156 -35.33 -26.99 13.59
CA VAL A 156 -36.37 -27.18 12.59
C VAL A 156 -36.05 -28.39 11.73
N ASN A 157 -37.07 -29.22 11.49
CA ASN A 157 -37.00 -30.28 10.49
C ASN A 157 -37.02 -29.64 9.10
N PHE A 158 -35.94 -29.81 8.34
CA PHE A 158 -35.89 -29.38 6.96
C PHE A 158 -36.48 -30.45 6.06
N ASP A 159 -37.45 -30.07 5.23
CA ASP A 159 -37.75 -30.86 4.05
C ASP A 159 -36.59 -30.75 3.04
N LEU A 160 -36.55 -31.71 2.12
CA LEU A 160 -35.48 -31.79 1.13
C LEU A 160 -35.42 -30.53 0.25
N GLU A 161 -36.58 -29.93 -0.05
CA GLU A 161 -36.69 -28.72 -0.86
C GLU A 161 -36.01 -27.53 -0.20
N THR A 162 -36.34 -27.22 1.05
CA THR A 162 -35.73 -26.11 1.80
C THR A 162 -34.23 -26.30 1.96
N PHE A 163 -33.80 -27.54 2.25
CA PHE A 163 -32.38 -27.85 2.37
C PHE A 163 -31.61 -27.61 1.07
N VAL A 164 -32.16 -28.06 -0.07
CA VAL A 164 -31.54 -27.84 -1.39
C VAL A 164 -31.44 -26.35 -1.70
N ILE A 165 -32.50 -25.58 -1.46
CA ILE A 165 -32.49 -24.11 -1.66
C ILE A 165 -31.40 -23.47 -0.78
N HIS A 166 -31.32 -23.84 0.50
CA HIS A 166 -30.32 -23.31 1.42
C HIS A 166 -28.89 -23.60 0.96
N VAL A 167 -28.60 -24.83 0.54
CA VAL A 167 -27.29 -25.23 0.04
C VAL A 167 -26.92 -24.49 -1.24
N VAL A 168 -27.86 -24.30 -2.17
CA VAL A 168 -27.62 -23.53 -3.40
C VAL A 168 -27.30 -22.08 -3.08
N LEU A 169 -28.07 -21.44 -2.19
CA LEU A 169 -27.81 -20.07 -1.77
C LEU A 169 -26.43 -19.93 -1.10
N ALA A 170 -26.08 -20.87 -0.22
CA ALA A 170 -24.76 -20.87 0.43
C ALA A 170 -23.62 -21.03 -0.59
N ALA A 171 -23.79 -21.93 -1.57
CA ALA A 171 -22.82 -22.14 -2.64
C ALA A 171 -22.63 -20.88 -3.50
N VAL A 172 -23.71 -20.19 -3.85
CA VAL A 172 -23.66 -18.92 -4.60
C VAL A 172 -22.90 -17.86 -3.80
N VAL A 173 -23.20 -17.69 -2.51
CA VAL A 173 -22.50 -16.70 -1.67
C VAL A 173 -21.01 -16.99 -1.55
N PHE A 174 -20.63 -18.24 -1.28
CA PHE A 174 -19.21 -18.61 -1.17
C PHE A 174 -18.48 -18.45 -2.50
N PHE A 175 -19.13 -18.78 -3.61
CA PHE A 175 -18.60 -18.55 -4.94
C PHE A 175 -18.39 -17.05 -5.20
N MET A 176 -19.40 -16.22 -4.94
CA MET A 176 -19.32 -14.77 -5.13
C MET A 176 -18.21 -14.14 -4.28
N ASN A 177 -18.12 -14.50 -3.01
CA ASN A 177 -17.09 -13.99 -2.11
C ASN A 177 -15.68 -14.46 -2.53
N GLY A 178 -15.54 -15.71 -2.98
CA GLY A 178 -14.30 -16.21 -3.57
C GLY A 178 -13.93 -15.45 -4.85
N TYR A 179 -14.89 -15.25 -5.75
CA TYR A 179 -14.72 -14.49 -6.98
C TYR A 179 -14.31 -13.04 -6.71
N TRP A 180 -14.96 -12.35 -5.76
CA TRP A 180 -14.61 -10.99 -5.37
C TRP A 180 -13.21 -10.91 -4.76
N ALA A 181 -12.82 -11.85 -3.90
CA ALA A 181 -11.47 -11.89 -3.36
C ALA A 181 -10.42 -12.05 -4.49
N TYR A 182 -10.69 -12.91 -5.48
CA TYR A 182 -9.85 -13.05 -6.67
C TYR A 182 -9.83 -11.78 -7.53
N TYR A 183 -11.00 -11.21 -7.81
CA TYR A 183 -11.16 -10.02 -8.64
C TYR A 183 -10.42 -8.83 -8.03
N PHE A 184 -10.60 -8.57 -6.72
CA PHE A 184 -9.88 -7.50 -6.03
C PHE A 184 -8.38 -7.70 -6.05
N LYS A 185 -7.88 -8.93 -5.87
CA LYS A 185 -6.44 -9.20 -6.03
C LYS A 185 -5.94 -8.80 -7.42
N LYS A 186 -6.61 -9.28 -8.46
CA LYS A 186 -6.21 -9.01 -9.85
C LYS A 186 -6.28 -7.51 -10.16
N HIS A 187 -7.34 -6.84 -9.73
CA HIS A 187 -7.54 -5.42 -9.95
C HIS A 187 -6.49 -4.59 -9.19
N SER A 188 -6.24 -4.88 -7.91
CA SER A 188 -5.22 -4.18 -7.12
C SER A 188 -3.82 -4.35 -7.72
N GLN A 189 -3.45 -5.56 -8.15
CA GLN A 189 -2.15 -5.79 -8.79
C GLN A 189 -2.01 -5.00 -10.10
N ASN A 190 -3.03 -5.04 -10.97
CA ASN A 190 -3.00 -4.29 -12.22
C ASN A 190 -2.93 -2.77 -11.99
N HIS A 191 -3.61 -2.25 -10.96
CA HIS A 191 -3.61 -0.81 -10.65
C HIS A 191 -2.25 -0.35 -10.11
N ILE A 192 -1.63 -1.13 -9.22
CA ILE A 192 -0.29 -0.82 -8.68
C ILE A 192 0.79 -0.92 -9.75
N SER A 193 0.69 -1.90 -10.65
CA SER A 193 1.56 -2.02 -11.82
C SER A 193 1.56 -0.75 -12.67
N LYS A 194 0.36 -0.27 -13.06
CA LYS A 194 0.22 0.99 -13.82
C LYS A 194 0.80 2.21 -13.10
N ILE A 195 0.54 2.32 -11.79
CA ILE A 195 1.08 3.41 -10.96
C ILE A 195 2.61 3.35 -10.92
N SER A 196 3.19 2.15 -10.78
CA SER A 196 4.64 1.95 -10.82
C SER A 196 5.24 2.44 -12.14
N ASP A 197 4.62 2.08 -13.27
CA ASP A 197 5.07 2.49 -14.60
C ASP A 197 4.99 4.02 -14.79
N GLU A 198 3.91 4.65 -14.32
CA GLU A 198 3.73 6.11 -14.36
C GLU A 198 4.80 6.84 -13.53
N TYR A 199 5.08 6.37 -12.32
CA TYR A 199 6.14 6.93 -11.47
C TYR A 199 7.53 6.76 -12.08
N GLU A 200 7.82 5.63 -12.72
CA GLU A 200 9.10 5.42 -13.41
C GLU A 200 9.25 6.37 -14.61
N LEU A 201 8.20 6.51 -15.42
CA LEU A 201 8.17 7.44 -16.54
C LEU A 201 8.36 8.90 -16.10
N GLU A 202 7.69 9.31 -15.01
CA GLU A 202 7.83 10.66 -14.46
C GLU A 202 9.26 10.92 -13.96
N ASN A 203 9.87 9.95 -13.26
CA ASN A 203 11.26 10.04 -12.82
C ASN A 203 12.24 10.17 -13.98
N ILE A 204 12.03 9.44 -15.08
CA ILE A 204 12.86 9.55 -16.30
C ILE A 204 12.70 10.93 -16.93
N LYS A 205 11.46 11.44 -17.05
CA LYS A 205 11.20 12.80 -17.56
C LYS A 205 11.86 13.87 -16.71
N LEU A 206 11.79 13.74 -15.39
CA LEU A 206 12.42 14.68 -14.46
C LEU A 206 13.95 14.63 -14.57
N ALA A 207 14.54 13.43 -14.68
CA ALA A 207 15.98 13.27 -14.89
C ALA A 207 16.43 13.87 -16.22
N SER A 208 15.67 13.66 -17.29
CA SER A 208 15.93 14.26 -18.61
C SER A 208 15.82 15.79 -18.57
N ALA A 209 14.76 16.34 -17.97
CA ALA A 209 14.59 17.79 -17.82
C ALA A 209 15.71 18.42 -16.99
N LYS A 210 16.14 17.75 -15.91
CA LYS A 210 17.28 18.17 -15.09
C LYS A 210 18.57 18.19 -15.92
N TYR A 211 18.82 17.14 -16.70
CA TYR A 211 20.00 17.07 -17.56
C TYR A 211 19.98 18.19 -18.62
N SER A 212 18.86 18.41 -19.29
CA SER A 212 18.70 19.50 -20.27
C SER A 212 18.89 20.88 -19.64
N SER A 213 18.36 21.11 -18.44
CA SER A 213 18.55 22.37 -17.70
C SER A 213 20.01 22.57 -17.29
N GLN A 214 20.69 21.51 -16.83
CA GLN A 214 22.12 21.55 -16.52
C GLN A 214 22.97 21.85 -17.76
N SER A 215 22.66 21.22 -18.90
CA SER A 215 23.33 21.50 -20.18
C SER A 215 23.12 22.95 -20.61
N ALA A 216 21.88 23.44 -20.60
CA ALA A 216 21.57 24.83 -20.96
C ALA A 216 22.27 25.85 -20.03
N THR A 217 22.36 25.55 -18.73
CA THR A 217 23.08 26.38 -17.76
C THR A 217 24.58 26.39 -18.05
N LYS A 218 25.16 25.23 -18.40
CA LYS A 218 26.56 25.13 -18.80
C LYS A 218 26.83 25.92 -20.08
N ASP A 219 26.02 25.74 -21.11
CA ASP A 219 26.15 26.43 -22.39
C ASP A 219 26.04 27.96 -22.21
N TYR A 220 25.11 28.40 -21.36
CA TYR A 220 24.98 29.81 -20.98
C TYR A 220 26.23 30.33 -20.25
N ASN A 221 26.76 29.59 -19.26
CA ASN A 221 27.99 29.95 -18.57
C ASN A 221 29.20 29.98 -19.51
N ASP A 222 29.26 29.08 -20.51
CA ASP A 222 30.30 29.07 -21.55
C ASP A 222 30.18 30.27 -22.49
N PHE A 223 28.96 30.64 -22.88
CA PHE A 223 28.71 31.84 -23.65
C PHE A 223 29.15 33.10 -22.89
N ILE A 224 28.67 33.29 -21.65
CA ILE A 224 29.03 34.47 -20.82
C ILE A 224 30.54 34.58 -20.63
N HIS A 225 31.22 33.46 -20.35
CA HIS A 225 32.67 33.44 -20.19
C HIS A 225 33.39 33.91 -21.47
N ARG A 226 33.00 33.39 -22.64
CA ARG A 226 33.58 33.80 -23.94
C ARG A 226 33.32 35.28 -24.22
N THR A 227 32.08 35.73 -24.12
CA THR A 227 31.72 37.15 -24.34
C THR A 227 32.48 38.08 -23.40
N THR A 228 32.70 37.67 -22.15
CA THR A 228 33.46 38.46 -21.17
C THR A 228 34.93 38.61 -21.57
N LEU A 229 35.56 37.52 -22.04
CA LEU A 229 36.92 37.57 -22.56
C LEU A 229 37.02 38.46 -23.81
N ASP A 230 36.04 38.34 -24.72
CA ASP A 230 35.99 39.12 -25.96
C ASP A 230 35.81 40.63 -25.69
N LEU A 231 35.08 41.00 -24.63
CA LEU A 231 34.89 42.40 -24.22
C LEU A 231 36.10 42.99 -23.47
N LYS A 232 36.86 42.15 -22.75
CA LYS A 232 37.99 42.61 -21.92
C LYS A 232 39.13 43.20 -22.76
N LEU A 233 39.42 42.61 -23.93
CA LEU A 233 40.50 43.06 -24.81
C LEU A 233 40.29 44.49 -25.38
N PRO A 234 39.13 44.82 -25.99
CA PRO A 234 38.89 46.17 -26.50
C PRO A 234 38.80 47.21 -25.38
N VAL A 235 38.20 46.89 -24.22
CA VAL A 235 38.14 47.81 -23.08
C VAL A 235 39.55 48.16 -22.57
N ASN A 236 40.43 47.17 -22.43
CA ASN A 236 41.83 47.40 -22.08
C ASN A 236 42.58 48.22 -23.13
N SER A 237 42.26 48.02 -24.41
CA SER A 237 42.83 48.81 -25.50
C SER A 237 42.40 50.27 -25.43
N VAL A 238 41.11 50.53 -25.18
CA VAL A 238 40.56 51.89 -24.99
C VAL A 238 41.19 52.57 -23.77
N LEU A 239 41.30 51.89 -22.64
CA LEU A 239 41.97 52.42 -21.44
C LEU A 239 43.42 52.84 -21.74
N LYS A 240 44.19 51.98 -22.41
CA LYS A 240 45.57 52.29 -22.82
C LYS A 240 45.65 53.48 -23.79
N LEU A 241 44.74 53.55 -24.76
CA LEU A 241 44.69 54.67 -25.70
C LEU A 241 44.39 55.99 -24.99
N ILE A 242 43.43 56.01 -24.07
CA ILE A 242 43.13 57.19 -23.25
C ILE A 242 44.36 57.62 -22.45
N ASP A 243 45.08 56.67 -21.85
CA ASP A 243 46.27 56.93 -21.04
C ASP A 243 47.41 57.51 -21.86
N VAL A 244 47.65 56.96 -23.05
CA VAL A 244 48.61 57.50 -24.01
C VAL A 244 48.19 58.90 -24.46
N SER A 245 46.92 59.10 -24.82
CA SER A 245 46.41 60.42 -25.26
C SER A 245 46.54 61.49 -24.17
N LYS A 246 46.32 61.15 -22.90
CA LYS A 246 46.55 62.06 -21.76
C LYS A 246 48.01 62.50 -21.66
N GLY A 247 48.96 61.59 -21.93
CA GLY A 247 50.40 61.89 -21.90
C GLY A 247 50.89 62.74 -23.07
N HIS A 248 50.05 63.04 -24.07
CA HIS A 248 50.41 63.78 -25.29
C HIS A 248 49.62 65.10 -25.45
N THR A 249 48.97 65.60 -24.38
CA THR A 249 48.24 66.88 -24.43
C THR A 249 48.36 67.66 -23.14
N ASP A 250 48.53 68.98 -23.27
CA ASP A 250 48.58 69.93 -22.14
C ASP A 250 47.29 70.77 -22.04
N ASN A 251 46.24 70.42 -22.82
CA ASN A 251 44.98 71.15 -22.80
C ASN A 251 44.08 70.69 -21.65
N ASP A 252 43.89 71.54 -20.65
CA ASP A 252 43.10 71.24 -19.45
C ASP A 252 41.68 70.73 -19.72
N LYS A 253 40.99 71.29 -20.74
CA LYS A 253 39.65 70.81 -21.13
C LYS A 253 39.70 69.41 -21.73
N LEU A 254 40.69 69.13 -22.57
CA LEU A 254 40.87 67.81 -23.19
C LEU A 254 41.27 66.75 -22.17
N LEU A 255 42.15 67.10 -21.21
CA LEU A 255 42.52 66.25 -20.08
C LEU A 255 41.30 65.89 -19.22
N SER A 256 40.42 66.85 -18.93
CA SER A 256 39.16 66.61 -18.21
C SER A 256 38.25 65.62 -18.96
N TYR A 257 38.10 65.78 -20.27
CA TYR A 257 37.33 64.83 -21.10
C TYR A 257 37.95 63.43 -21.11
N LEU A 258 39.28 63.33 -21.25
CA LEU A 258 40.00 62.06 -21.20
C LEU A 258 39.88 61.38 -19.83
N GLU A 259 39.87 62.14 -18.73
CA GLU A 259 39.65 61.59 -17.39
C GLU A 259 38.25 61.00 -17.23
N MET A 260 37.22 61.70 -17.69
CA MET A 260 35.85 61.18 -17.67
C MET A 260 35.68 59.94 -18.55
N MET A 261 36.35 59.88 -19.71
CA MET A 261 36.37 58.69 -20.56
C MET A 261 37.09 57.53 -19.89
N ARG A 262 38.22 57.79 -19.20
CA ARG A 262 38.96 56.78 -18.44
C ARG A 262 38.11 56.18 -17.32
N GLU A 263 37.46 57.03 -16.52
CA GLU A 263 36.57 56.61 -15.45
C GLU A 263 35.40 55.77 -15.98
N SER A 264 34.84 56.14 -17.13
CA SER A 264 33.76 55.38 -17.77
C SER A 264 34.25 54.02 -18.31
N ALA A 265 35.40 53.99 -18.98
CA ALA A 265 36.00 52.76 -19.49
C ALA A 265 36.42 51.81 -18.35
N LYS A 266 36.89 52.37 -17.23
CA LYS A 266 37.24 51.60 -16.02
C LYS A 266 36.01 50.97 -15.37
N LYS A 267 34.89 51.68 -15.27
CA LYS A 267 33.62 51.10 -14.82
C LYS A 267 33.15 49.94 -15.69
N ILE A 268 33.38 50.00 -17.01
CA ILE A 268 33.07 48.89 -17.92
C ILE A 268 34.02 47.71 -17.67
N ASP A 269 35.33 47.94 -17.48
CA ASP A 269 36.28 46.88 -17.15
C ASP A 269 35.92 46.18 -15.84
N ASP A 270 35.58 46.95 -14.80
CA ASP A 270 35.14 46.44 -13.50
C ASP A 270 33.87 45.59 -13.63
N LEU A 271 32.87 46.06 -14.40
CA LEU A 271 31.64 45.31 -14.67
C LEU A 271 31.92 43.99 -15.43
N VAL A 272 32.77 44.04 -16.44
CA VAL A 272 33.19 42.85 -17.22
C VAL A 272 33.91 41.85 -16.32
N ASN A 273 34.79 42.31 -15.42
CA ASN A 273 35.45 41.47 -14.43
C ASN A 273 34.47 40.87 -13.41
N ASP A 274 33.49 41.62 -12.93
CA ASP A 274 32.45 41.12 -12.02
C ASP A 274 31.60 40.01 -12.67
N ILE A 275 31.22 40.20 -13.94
CA ILE A 275 30.49 39.19 -14.73
C ILE A 275 31.37 37.94 -14.91
N HIS A 276 32.67 38.10 -15.16
CA HIS A 276 33.61 37.00 -15.27
C HIS A 276 33.64 36.14 -14.00
N VAL A 277 33.87 36.79 -12.85
CA VAL A 277 34.03 36.12 -11.55
C VAL A 277 32.74 35.40 -11.15
N LYS A 278 31.58 36.01 -11.39
CA LYS A 278 30.29 35.35 -11.13
C LYS A 278 30.06 34.14 -12.03
N SER A 279 30.44 34.23 -13.31
CA SER A 279 30.35 33.13 -14.28
C SER A 279 31.29 31.97 -13.96
N THR A 280 32.48 32.24 -13.39
CA THR A 280 33.43 31.19 -13.00
C THR A 280 33.02 30.51 -11.69
N ASN A 281 32.48 31.27 -10.73
CA ASN A 281 32.06 30.73 -9.44
C ASN A 281 30.79 29.87 -9.54
N SER A 282 29.96 30.06 -10.57
CA SER A 282 28.78 29.23 -10.83
C SER A 282 29.08 27.88 -11.51
N ARG A 283 30.36 27.59 -11.81
CA ARG A 283 30.82 26.33 -12.45
C ARG A 283 31.31 25.26 -11.46
N GLY A 284 31.55 25.61 -10.20
CA GLY A 284 31.96 24.71 -9.12
C GLY A 284 30.78 24.24 -8.28
#